data_AF-A8FVK6-F1
#
_entry.id   AF-A8FVK6-F1
#
_cell.length_a   1.000
_cell.length_b   1.000
_cell.length_c   1.000
_cell.angle_alpha   90.00
_cell.angle_beta   90.00
_cell.angle_gamma   90.00
#
_symmetry.space_group_name_H-M   'P 1'
#
loop_
_entity.id
_entity.type
_entity.pdbx_description
1 polymer ?
#
loop_
_entity_poly.entity_id
_entity_poly.type
_entity_poly.pdbx_seq_one_letter_code
_entity_poly.pdbx_strand_id
1 'polypeptide(L)'
;MIKITKDETDGLIFIGDLHGQYQKLIDLLEQLDFNLDDSSSNAEFSKLVFMGDLIDNKPENAVQQVETLELVKSLVDSGHAYCLLGNHEFNAVCWASAHPLTDEPLRTHSVNNYKQHQVFLDTVTENSRLHMKWIEWFKTLPLFIDFGDVRAVHACWDDVAIQRVLPYLDGDHALQHNVWFKAADKKHELYSLVETLLKGPEIALPKGYSFKDKTGTERHHIRVRWWIINAITYKDIAQVQASAVENIPSIALPVAFLNKPQTIPVVIGHYTLNNEPGPLNAKVACVDYNAASEDGDLIAYYWSRYDEAFTACGFYCHRDLDLHEKSSYELMKDDYEKVIESFNHGGEYSALEESFAVKVDNILLQEWDPIGVNGVEECRDEYYFAIYDITLLGIYGSIEQLKSHLEFLEVHYILSDREDVRERCGRVAHLINKMAEQTRSNTNINVIPMRYGC
;
A
#
# COMPACT_ATOMS: atom_id res chain seq x y z
N MET A 1 2.22 13.68 -25.83
CA MET A 1 2.98 14.37 -24.76
C MET A 1 2.02 14.65 -23.63
N ILE A 2 2.19 14.00 -22.48
CA ILE A 2 1.39 14.19 -21.28
C ILE A 2 1.70 15.61 -20.80
N LYS A 3 0.95 16.58 -21.31
CA LYS A 3 1.03 17.97 -20.86
C LYS A 3 0.20 18.08 -19.61
N ILE A 4 0.84 17.82 -18.47
CA ILE A 4 0.22 18.01 -17.16
C ILE A 4 0.15 19.53 -16.94
N THR A 5 -1.05 20.09 -16.96
CA THR A 5 -1.26 21.48 -16.57
C THR A 5 -1.39 21.57 -15.06
N LYS A 6 -0.99 22.70 -14.47
CA LYS A 6 -1.06 22.89 -13.01
C LYS A 6 -2.46 22.70 -12.44
N ASP A 7 -3.52 23.02 -13.18
CA ASP A 7 -4.90 22.89 -12.70
C ASP A 7 -5.39 21.43 -12.74
N GLU A 8 -4.72 20.53 -13.50
CA GLU A 8 -5.04 19.10 -13.57
C GLU A 8 -4.46 18.27 -12.42
N THR A 9 -3.72 18.90 -11.50
CA THR A 9 -3.01 18.23 -10.39
C THR A 9 -3.53 18.67 -9.02
N ASP A 10 -4.74 19.23 -8.93
CA ASP A 10 -5.25 19.75 -7.65
C ASP A 10 -5.72 18.63 -6.70
N GLY A 11 -6.10 17.48 -7.26
CA GLY A 11 -6.37 16.23 -6.55
C GLY A 11 -5.94 15.02 -7.38
N LEU A 12 -5.12 14.14 -6.81
CA LEU A 12 -4.70 12.88 -7.43
C LEU A 12 -5.00 11.71 -6.50
N ILE A 13 -5.59 10.65 -7.04
CA ILE A 13 -5.89 9.42 -6.31
C ILE A 13 -5.05 8.29 -6.90
N PHE A 14 -4.04 7.84 -6.17
CA PHE A 14 -3.15 6.77 -6.60
C PHE A 14 -3.71 5.41 -6.20
N ILE A 15 -3.89 4.50 -7.15
CA ILE A 15 -4.49 3.17 -6.94
C ILE A 15 -3.43 2.10 -7.20
N GLY A 16 -3.33 1.14 -6.27
CA GLY A 16 -2.36 0.04 -6.33
C GLY A 16 -2.62 -1.02 -7.39
N ASP A 17 -1.78 -2.05 -7.34
CA ASP A 17 -1.74 -3.14 -8.31
C ASP A 17 -3.07 -3.91 -8.32
N LEU A 18 -3.70 -4.02 -9.50
CA LEU A 18 -5.08 -4.50 -9.63
C LEU A 18 -5.18 -6.00 -9.90
N HIS A 19 -4.29 -6.57 -10.71
CA HIS A 19 -4.25 -8.01 -11.00
C HIS A 19 -5.63 -8.62 -11.37
N GLY A 20 -6.41 -7.89 -12.18
CA GLY A 20 -7.75 -8.29 -12.62
C GLY A 20 -8.86 -8.24 -11.57
N GLN A 21 -8.63 -7.64 -10.40
CA GLN A 21 -9.60 -7.53 -9.30
C GLN A 21 -10.64 -6.44 -9.57
N TYR A 22 -11.44 -6.63 -10.62
CA TYR A 22 -12.45 -5.68 -11.07
C TYR A 22 -13.42 -5.25 -9.97
N GLN A 23 -13.95 -6.20 -9.20
CA GLN A 23 -14.92 -5.88 -8.15
C GLN A 23 -14.31 -5.00 -7.06
N LYS A 24 -13.06 -5.28 -6.64
CA LYS A 24 -12.35 -4.42 -5.67
C LYS A 24 -12.16 -3.00 -6.21
N LEU A 25 -11.91 -2.86 -7.51
CA LEU A 25 -11.83 -1.54 -8.14
C LEU A 25 -13.18 -0.82 -8.12
N ILE A 26 -14.28 -1.50 -8.44
CA ILE A 26 -15.62 -0.91 -8.36
C ILE A 26 -15.93 -0.47 -6.92
N ASP A 27 -15.73 -1.36 -5.95
CA ASP A 27 -16.00 -1.07 -4.53
C ASP A 27 -15.16 0.14 -4.06
N LEU A 28 -13.89 0.22 -4.47
CA LEU A 28 -13.03 1.35 -4.16
C LEU A 28 -13.51 2.66 -4.82
N LEU A 29 -13.93 2.63 -6.09
CA LEU A 29 -14.44 3.81 -6.78
C LEU A 29 -15.76 4.32 -6.16
N GLU A 30 -16.63 3.41 -5.72
CA GLU A 30 -17.84 3.76 -4.97
C GLU A 30 -17.50 4.39 -3.63
N GLN A 31 -16.57 3.80 -2.87
CA GLN A 31 -16.11 4.38 -1.62
C GLN A 31 -15.50 5.77 -1.84
N LEU A 32 -14.75 5.95 -2.94
CA LEU A 32 -14.12 7.22 -3.30
C LEU A 32 -15.12 8.27 -3.77
N ASP A 33 -16.41 7.94 -3.90
CA ASP A 33 -17.39 8.77 -4.59
C ASP A 33 -16.82 9.27 -5.93
N PHE A 34 -16.25 8.37 -6.73
CA PHE A 34 -15.66 8.68 -8.02
C PHE A 34 -16.65 8.34 -9.15
N ASN A 35 -17.57 9.27 -9.42
CA ASN A 35 -18.67 9.07 -10.36
C ASN A 35 -18.69 10.14 -11.46
N LEU A 36 -18.39 9.75 -12.70
CA LEU A 36 -18.36 10.65 -13.86
C LEU A 36 -19.71 11.29 -14.21
N ASP A 37 -20.81 10.69 -13.78
CA ASP A 37 -22.16 11.20 -14.04
C ASP A 37 -22.65 12.17 -12.94
N ASP A 38 -21.86 12.37 -11.88
CA ASP A 38 -22.16 13.26 -10.76
C ASP A 38 -21.11 14.37 -10.62
N SER A 39 -21.51 15.60 -10.92
CA SER A 39 -20.67 16.80 -10.83
C SER A 39 -20.27 17.20 -9.41
N SER A 40 -20.87 16.59 -8.39
CA SER A 40 -20.48 16.79 -6.98
C SER A 40 -19.48 15.75 -6.47
N SER A 41 -19.23 14.71 -7.26
CA SER A 41 -18.34 13.61 -6.91
C SER A 41 -16.86 14.01 -7.00
N ASN A 42 -15.98 13.19 -6.43
CA ASN A 42 -14.53 13.40 -6.50
C ASN A 42 -13.99 13.39 -7.93
N ALA A 43 -14.73 12.85 -8.90
CA ALA A 43 -14.33 12.80 -10.29
C ALA A 43 -14.33 14.17 -11.00
N GLU A 44 -15.01 15.17 -10.44
CA GLU A 44 -14.98 16.55 -10.96
C GLU A 44 -13.66 17.26 -10.61
N PHE A 45 -13.07 16.94 -9.45
CA PHE A 45 -11.93 17.67 -8.88
C PHE A 45 -10.63 16.86 -8.83
N SER A 46 -10.69 15.55 -9.08
CA SER A 46 -9.56 14.64 -8.94
C SER A 46 -9.38 13.75 -10.15
N LYS A 47 -8.13 13.35 -10.40
CA LYS A 47 -7.81 12.31 -11.38
C LYS A 47 -7.27 11.06 -10.70
N LEU A 48 -7.60 9.90 -11.26
CA LEU A 48 -7.03 8.63 -10.81
C LEU A 48 -5.63 8.43 -11.40
N VAL A 49 -4.76 7.72 -10.67
CA VAL A 49 -3.43 7.32 -11.13
C VAL A 49 -3.24 5.84 -10.82
N PHE A 50 -3.40 4.99 -11.84
CA PHE A 50 -3.17 3.55 -11.71
C PHE A 50 -1.68 3.24 -11.78
N MET A 51 -1.16 2.52 -10.79
CA MET A 51 0.28 2.27 -10.64
C MET A 51 0.85 1.13 -11.50
N GLY A 52 0.04 0.57 -12.41
CA GLY A 52 0.40 -0.57 -13.26
C GLY A 52 -0.09 -1.91 -12.68
N ASP A 53 0.41 -3.02 -13.24
CA ASP A 53 0.09 -4.38 -12.82
C ASP A 53 -1.43 -4.62 -12.77
N LEU A 54 -2.06 -4.35 -13.92
CA LEU A 54 -3.49 -4.51 -14.17
C LEU A 54 -3.88 -5.97 -14.41
N ILE A 55 -2.96 -6.74 -14.96
CA ILE A 55 -3.18 -8.12 -15.43
C ILE A 55 -2.41 -9.15 -14.61
N ASP A 56 -2.63 -10.41 -14.98
CA ASP A 56 -2.08 -11.61 -14.35
C ASP A 56 -2.50 -11.76 -12.89
N ASN A 57 -2.65 -13.00 -12.47
CA ASN A 57 -2.86 -13.37 -11.07
C ASN A 57 -2.50 -14.85 -10.93
N LYS A 58 -2.69 -15.41 -9.75
CA LYS A 58 -2.65 -16.85 -9.56
C LYS A 58 -3.85 -17.51 -10.26
N PRO A 59 -3.66 -18.64 -10.97
CA PRO A 59 -4.75 -19.32 -11.69
C PRO A 59 -5.93 -19.74 -10.82
N GLU A 60 -5.73 -19.88 -9.51
CA GLU A 60 -6.78 -20.26 -8.57
C GLU A 60 -7.73 -19.10 -8.24
N ASN A 61 -7.33 -17.85 -8.50
CA ASN A 61 -8.12 -16.66 -8.22
C ASN A 61 -9.05 -16.37 -9.40
N ALA A 62 -10.35 -16.30 -9.14
CA ALA A 62 -11.32 -15.82 -10.13
C ALA A 62 -11.15 -14.31 -10.31
N VAL A 63 -10.71 -13.88 -11.49
CA VAL A 63 -10.44 -12.47 -11.81
C VAL A 63 -11.06 -12.08 -13.15
N GLN A 64 -11.31 -10.78 -13.32
CA GLN A 64 -12.01 -10.18 -14.45
C GLN A 64 -11.06 -9.21 -15.17
N GLN A 65 -10.05 -9.78 -15.86
CA GLN A 65 -8.98 -8.97 -16.44
C GLN A 65 -9.46 -8.09 -17.59
N VAL A 66 -10.37 -8.56 -18.44
CA VAL A 66 -10.86 -7.76 -19.58
C VAL A 66 -11.69 -6.58 -19.07
N GLU A 67 -12.57 -6.79 -18.10
CA GLU A 67 -13.39 -5.75 -17.51
C GLU A 67 -12.54 -4.70 -16.78
N THR A 68 -11.52 -5.15 -16.04
CA THR A 68 -10.52 -4.27 -15.41
C THR A 68 -9.83 -3.40 -16.45
N LEU A 69 -9.34 -4.01 -17.53
CA LEU A 69 -8.65 -3.30 -18.61
C LEU A 69 -9.57 -2.33 -19.35
N GLU A 70 -10.83 -2.71 -19.59
CA GLU A 70 -11.82 -1.86 -20.26
C GLU A 70 -12.17 -0.63 -19.42
N LEU A 71 -12.41 -0.81 -18.12
CA LEU A 71 -12.69 0.29 -17.20
C LEU A 71 -11.50 1.26 -17.12
N VAL A 72 -10.30 0.75 -16.77
CA VAL A 72 -9.10 1.58 -16.64
C VAL A 72 -8.80 2.31 -17.94
N LYS A 73 -8.84 1.62 -19.09
CA LYS A 73 -8.60 2.25 -20.39
C LYS A 73 -9.64 3.32 -20.70
N SER A 74 -10.93 3.10 -20.40
CA SER A 74 -11.97 4.09 -20.65
C SER A 74 -11.76 5.38 -19.84
N LEU A 75 -11.32 5.26 -18.59
CA LEU A 75 -10.99 6.39 -17.71
C LEU A 75 -9.77 7.16 -18.21
N VAL A 76 -8.77 6.45 -18.73
CA VAL A 76 -7.58 7.06 -19.36
C VAL A 76 -7.97 7.77 -20.67
N ASP A 77 -8.72 7.11 -21.55
CA ASP A 77 -9.12 7.65 -22.85
C ASP A 77 -10.02 8.90 -22.72
N SER A 78 -10.81 8.97 -21.63
CA SER A 78 -11.67 10.12 -21.32
C SER A 78 -10.97 11.23 -20.54
N GLY A 79 -9.70 11.03 -20.13
CA GLY A 79 -8.88 12.04 -19.46
C GLY A 79 -9.07 12.15 -17.94
N HIS A 80 -9.81 11.21 -17.33
CA HIS A 80 -10.07 11.14 -15.88
C HIS A 80 -9.04 10.30 -15.12
N ALA A 81 -8.16 9.58 -15.83
CA ALA A 81 -7.11 8.80 -15.21
C ALA A 81 -5.78 8.85 -15.97
N TYR A 82 -4.71 8.59 -15.23
CA TYR A 82 -3.41 8.20 -15.75
C TYR A 82 -3.15 6.73 -15.40
N CYS A 83 -2.33 6.04 -16.19
CA CYS A 83 -1.97 4.65 -15.93
C CYS A 83 -0.50 4.43 -16.29
N LEU A 84 0.28 3.91 -15.34
CA LEU A 84 1.67 3.52 -15.56
C LEU A 84 1.77 2.12 -16.17
N LEU A 85 2.88 1.87 -16.86
CA LEU A 85 3.28 0.53 -17.23
C LEU A 85 3.77 -0.22 -15.99
N GLY A 86 3.14 -1.34 -15.64
CA GLY A 86 3.65 -2.28 -14.63
C GLY A 86 4.60 -3.32 -15.22
N ASN A 87 5.19 -4.15 -14.35
CA ASN A 87 6.05 -5.23 -14.85
C ASN A 87 5.25 -6.34 -15.55
N HIS A 88 3.99 -6.57 -15.17
CA HIS A 88 3.15 -7.58 -15.80
C HIS A 88 2.77 -7.17 -17.23
N GLU A 89 2.38 -5.91 -17.45
CA GLU A 89 2.14 -5.39 -18.80
C GLU A 89 3.43 -5.42 -19.65
N PHE A 90 4.58 -5.03 -19.07
CA PHE A 90 5.87 -5.12 -19.77
C PHE A 90 6.20 -6.56 -20.17
N ASN A 91 5.99 -7.53 -19.26
CA ASN A 91 6.22 -8.93 -19.52
C ASN A 91 5.29 -9.48 -20.60
N ALA A 92 4.02 -9.04 -20.63
CA ALA A 92 3.05 -9.40 -21.66
C ALA A 92 3.46 -8.90 -23.05
N VAL A 93 3.91 -7.64 -23.15
CA VAL A 93 4.46 -7.10 -24.41
C VAL A 93 5.66 -7.92 -24.87
N CYS A 94 6.58 -8.24 -23.97
CA CYS A 94 7.75 -9.07 -24.31
C CYS A 94 7.37 -10.53 -24.64
N TRP A 95 6.30 -11.06 -24.06
CA TRP A 95 5.78 -12.40 -24.39
C TRP A 95 5.26 -12.47 -25.83
N ALA A 96 4.50 -11.45 -26.23
CA ALA A 96 3.85 -11.35 -27.54
C ALA A 96 4.76 -10.80 -28.66
N SER A 97 5.98 -10.35 -28.33
CA SER A 97 6.90 -9.72 -29.28
C SER A 97 8.13 -10.59 -29.55
N ALA A 98 8.66 -10.50 -30.77
CA ALA A 98 9.88 -11.17 -31.19
C ALA A 98 11.01 -10.17 -31.46
N HIS A 99 12.24 -10.64 -31.34
CA HIS A 99 13.43 -9.87 -31.67
C HIS A 99 13.49 -9.64 -33.20
N PRO A 100 13.67 -8.39 -33.67
CA PRO A 100 13.47 -8.04 -35.08
C PRO A 100 14.45 -8.69 -36.06
N LEU A 101 15.57 -9.24 -35.58
CA LEU A 101 16.59 -9.90 -36.42
C LEU A 101 16.62 -11.42 -36.29
N THR A 102 16.25 -11.96 -35.12
CA THR A 102 16.38 -13.40 -34.82
C THR A 102 15.03 -14.11 -34.78
N ASP A 103 13.93 -13.35 -34.72
CA ASP A 103 12.56 -13.85 -34.56
C ASP A 103 12.35 -14.64 -33.25
N GLU A 104 13.32 -14.60 -32.33
CA GLU A 104 13.22 -15.22 -31.01
C GLU A 104 12.31 -14.37 -30.11
N PRO A 105 11.50 -14.98 -29.23
CA PRO A 105 10.63 -14.23 -28.34
C PRO A 105 11.43 -13.37 -27.36
N LEU A 106 11.00 -12.12 -27.14
CA LEU A 106 11.69 -11.21 -26.22
C LEU A 106 11.63 -11.69 -24.77
N ARG A 107 10.58 -12.43 -24.40
CA ARG A 107 10.48 -13.17 -23.15
C ARG A 107 10.41 -14.66 -23.44
N THR A 108 11.32 -15.44 -22.85
CA THR A 108 11.32 -16.91 -23.00
C THR A 108 10.00 -17.51 -22.54
N HIS A 109 9.39 -18.37 -23.36
CA HIS A 109 8.17 -19.11 -23.02
C HIS A 109 8.45 -20.35 -22.15
N SER A 110 9.13 -20.14 -21.02
CA SER A 110 9.38 -21.20 -20.03
C SER A 110 8.10 -21.56 -19.28
N VAL A 111 8.04 -22.76 -18.69
CA VAL A 111 6.90 -23.20 -17.86
C VAL A 111 6.59 -22.19 -16.74
N ASN A 112 7.63 -21.61 -16.11
CA ASN A 112 7.43 -20.63 -15.05
C ASN A 112 6.84 -19.32 -15.58
N ASN A 113 7.34 -18.84 -16.72
CA ASN A 113 6.84 -17.60 -17.32
C ASN A 113 5.40 -17.78 -17.84
N TYR A 114 5.08 -18.94 -18.41
CA TYR A 114 3.73 -19.28 -18.81
C TYR A 114 2.80 -19.27 -17.60
N LYS A 115 3.16 -19.96 -16.51
CA LYS A 115 2.33 -19.99 -15.28
C LYS A 115 2.02 -18.61 -14.72
N GLN A 116 2.99 -17.68 -14.77
CA GLN A 116 2.79 -16.30 -14.32
C GLN A 116 1.83 -15.52 -15.22
N HIS A 117 1.77 -15.87 -16.52
CA HIS A 117 1.02 -15.14 -17.53
C HIS A 117 -0.27 -15.83 -17.99
N GLN A 118 -0.49 -17.06 -17.51
CA GLN A 118 -1.51 -17.97 -18.02
C GLN A 118 -2.91 -17.36 -17.91
N VAL A 119 -3.23 -16.72 -16.78
CA VAL A 119 -4.57 -16.18 -16.54
C VAL A 119 -4.93 -15.11 -17.58
N PHE A 120 -3.97 -14.24 -17.93
CA PHE A 120 -4.21 -13.25 -18.99
C PHE A 120 -4.41 -13.94 -20.33
N LEU A 121 -3.52 -14.86 -20.72
CA LEU A 121 -3.60 -15.58 -22.00
C LEU A 121 -4.90 -16.38 -22.15
N ASP A 122 -5.35 -17.04 -21.08
CA ASP A 122 -6.60 -17.80 -21.05
C ASP A 122 -7.81 -16.86 -21.19
N THR A 123 -7.76 -15.66 -20.59
CA THR A 123 -8.83 -14.65 -20.67
C THR A 123 -8.93 -14.03 -22.08
N VAL A 124 -7.81 -13.62 -22.68
CA VAL A 124 -7.82 -12.90 -23.97
C VAL A 124 -7.64 -13.80 -25.18
N THR A 125 -7.30 -15.09 -24.96
CA THR A 125 -6.82 -16.04 -25.98
C THR A 125 -5.54 -15.58 -26.67
N GLU A 126 -4.45 -16.32 -26.50
CA GLU A 126 -3.16 -16.01 -27.11
C GLU A 126 -3.27 -15.78 -28.63
N ASN A 127 -2.54 -14.77 -29.12
CA ASN A 127 -2.52 -14.31 -30.51
C ASN A 127 -3.88 -13.90 -31.11
N SER A 128 -4.94 -13.79 -30.30
CA SER A 128 -6.21 -13.28 -30.76
C SER A 128 -6.14 -11.77 -31.05
N ARG A 129 -7.16 -11.25 -31.75
CA ARG A 129 -7.32 -9.81 -31.93
C ARG A 129 -7.45 -9.08 -30.58
N LEU A 130 -8.09 -9.69 -29.58
CA LEU A 130 -8.25 -9.11 -28.26
C LEU A 130 -6.91 -9.06 -27.52
N HIS A 131 -6.10 -10.11 -27.61
CA HIS A 131 -4.74 -10.12 -27.08
C HIS A 131 -3.91 -8.97 -27.67
N MET A 132 -3.86 -8.87 -29.00
CA MET A 132 -3.08 -7.83 -29.67
C MET A 132 -3.60 -6.41 -29.38
N LYS A 133 -4.91 -6.22 -29.22
CA LYS A 133 -5.50 -4.93 -28.78
C LYS A 133 -4.84 -4.46 -27.47
N TRP A 134 -4.73 -5.35 -26.48
CA TRP A 134 -4.17 -5.01 -25.18
C TRP A 134 -2.66 -4.85 -25.22
N ILE A 135 -1.94 -5.70 -25.95
CA ILE A 135 -0.49 -5.55 -26.16
C ILE A 135 -0.15 -4.19 -26.78
N GLU A 136 -0.90 -3.73 -27.78
CA GLU A 136 -0.67 -2.42 -28.38
C GLU A 136 -1.00 -1.28 -27.41
N TRP A 137 -2.02 -1.41 -26.55
CA TRP A 137 -2.28 -0.41 -25.51
C TRP A 137 -1.18 -0.37 -24.45
N PHE A 138 -0.70 -1.52 -23.96
CA PHE A 138 0.40 -1.58 -23.00
C PHE A 138 1.67 -0.89 -23.51
N LYS A 139 1.96 -0.98 -24.82
CA LYS A 139 3.08 -0.27 -25.44
C LYS A 139 3.00 1.24 -25.34
N THR A 140 1.82 1.80 -25.06
CA THR A 140 1.59 3.26 -24.93
C THR A 140 1.70 3.76 -23.49
N LEU A 141 1.81 2.88 -22.50
CA LEU A 141 1.81 3.28 -21.11
C LEU A 141 3.17 3.90 -20.69
N PRO A 142 3.17 5.03 -19.95
CA PRO A 142 4.39 5.65 -19.42
C PRO A 142 5.12 4.75 -18.40
N LEU A 143 6.47 4.81 -18.39
CA LEU A 143 7.26 4.20 -17.32
C LEU A 143 7.17 4.97 -16.00
N PHE A 144 6.98 6.28 -16.06
CA PHE A 144 6.86 7.16 -14.91
C PHE A 144 6.12 8.45 -15.28
N ILE A 145 5.56 9.12 -14.28
CA ILE A 145 4.91 10.42 -14.42
C ILE A 145 5.47 11.37 -13.35
N ASP A 146 5.87 12.58 -13.76
CA ASP A 146 6.25 13.66 -12.86
C ASP A 146 5.16 14.74 -12.90
N PHE A 147 4.36 14.86 -11.84
CA PHE A 147 3.32 15.89 -11.72
C PHE A 147 3.88 17.22 -11.16
N GLY A 148 5.19 17.31 -10.94
CA GLY A 148 5.87 18.47 -10.36
C GLY A 148 6.01 18.35 -8.84
N ASP A 149 4.88 18.35 -8.13
CA ASP A 149 4.87 18.31 -6.65
C ASP A 149 4.73 16.88 -6.08
N VAL A 150 4.39 15.91 -6.95
CA VAL A 150 4.36 14.47 -6.65
C VAL A 150 4.75 13.68 -7.89
N ARG A 151 5.28 12.48 -7.68
CA ARG A 151 5.80 11.60 -8.73
C ARG A 151 5.24 10.20 -8.62
N ALA A 152 5.11 9.53 -9.75
CA ALA A 152 4.60 8.17 -9.83
C ALA A 152 5.51 7.30 -10.70
N VAL A 153 5.85 6.12 -10.20
CA VAL A 153 6.61 5.08 -10.92
C VAL A 153 6.24 3.73 -10.33
N HIS A 154 6.20 2.66 -11.13
CA HIS A 154 5.70 1.38 -10.63
C HIS A 154 6.54 0.82 -9.46
N ALA A 155 7.88 0.86 -9.49
CA ALA A 155 8.69 0.27 -8.42
C ALA A 155 9.83 1.13 -7.84
N CYS A 156 10.52 1.96 -8.62
CA CYS A 156 11.62 2.77 -8.06
C CYS A 156 11.81 4.08 -8.81
N TRP A 157 11.83 5.18 -8.06
CA TRP A 157 12.24 6.48 -8.58
C TRP A 157 13.74 6.67 -8.35
N ASP A 158 14.53 6.36 -9.37
CA ASP A 158 15.97 6.63 -9.39
C ASP A 158 16.27 7.70 -10.43
N ASP A 159 16.70 8.89 -9.96
CA ASP A 159 16.94 10.03 -10.85
C ASP A 159 17.98 9.72 -11.94
N VAL A 160 18.99 8.88 -11.63
CA VAL A 160 20.01 8.51 -12.62
C VAL A 160 19.40 7.59 -13.67
N ALA A 161 18.59 6.62 -13.27
CA ALA A 161 17.90 5.71 -14.18
C ALA A 161 16.90 6.47 -15.06
N ILE A 162 16.14 7.40 -14.48
CA ILE A 162 15.19 8.26 -15.19
C ILE A 162 15.92 9.08 -16.26
N GLN A 163 16.99 9.79 -15.90
CA GLN A 163 17.73 10.60 -16.87
C GLN A 163 18.32 9.76 -18.01
N ARG A 164 18.76 8.53 -17.71
CA ARG A 164 19.34 7.62 -18.72
C ARG A 164 18.30 6.91 -19.57
N VAL A 165 17.07 6.75 -19.09
CA VAL A 165 16.01 6.09 -19.88
C VAL A 165 15.36 7.06 -20.88
N LEU A 166 15.34 8.37 -20.60
CA LEU A 166 14.70 9.39 -21.45
C LEU A 166 14.99 9.27 -22.96
N PRO A 167 16.23 9.00 -23.44
CA PRO A 167 16.49 8.85 -24.88
C PRO A 167 15.75 7.70 -25.56
N TYR A 168 15.26 6.73 -24.78
CA TYR A 168 14.52 5.55 -25.25
C TYR A 168 13.00 5.74 -25.17
N LEU A 169 12.53 6.87 -24.66
CA LEU A 169 11.12 7.17 -24.45
C LEU A 169 10.59 8.15 -25.50
N ASP A 170 9.29 8.09 -25.75
CA ASP A 170 8.59 9.12 -26.50
C ASP A 170 8.21 10.32 -25.61
N GLY A 171 7.46 11.28 -26.18
CA GLY A 171 7.04 12.47 -25.45
C GLY A 171 6.01 12.21 -24.33
N ASP A 172 5.50 10.99 -24.21
CA ASP A 172 4.57 10.55 -23.18
C ASP A 172 5.27 9.68 -22.12
N HIS A 173 6.61 9.58 -22.15
CA HIS A 173 7.41 8.70 -21.31
C HIS A 173 7.13 7.20 -21.51
N ALA A 174 6.51 6.81 -22.63
CA ALA A 174 6.35 5.41 -23.02
C ALA A 174 7.60 4.94 -23.81
N LEU A 175 7.89 3.63 -23.75
CA LEU A 175 9.00 3.05 -24.52
C LEU A 175 8.73 3.19 -26.03
N GLN A 176 9.69 3.77 -26.75
CA GLN A 176 9.60 3.84 -28.21
C GLN A 176 9.45 2.44 -28.84
N HIS A 177 8.68 2.35 -29.91
CA HIS A 177 8.36 1.07 -30.55
C HIS A 177 9.61 0.25 -30.94
N ASN A 178 10.70 0.90 -31.34
CA ASN A 178 11.94 0.28 -31.80
C ASN A 178 12.95 -0.05 -30.69
N VAL A 179 12.59 0.05 -29.40
CA VAL A 179 13.54 -0.22 -28.30
C VAL A 179 13.12 -1.39 -27.38
N TRP A 180 11.95 -1.98 -27.56
CA TRP A 180 11.47 -3.11 -26.74
C TRP A 180 12.45 -4.28 -26.68
N PHE A 181 13.06 -4.65 -27.82
CA PHE A 181 14.07 -5.71 -27.85
C PHE A 181 15.35 -5.37 -27.07
N LYS A 182 15.69 -4.08 -26.93
CA LYS A 182 16.79 -3.61 -26.09
C LYS A 182 16.43 -3.62 -24.61
N ALA A 183 15.17 -3.32 -24.28
CA ALA A 183 14.65 -3.40 -22.92
C ALA A 183 14.59 -4.86 -22.42
N ALA A 184 14.48 -5.84 -23.32
CA ALA A 184 14.51 -7.26 -23.00
C ALA A 184 15.94 -7.88 -23.01
N ASP A 185 16.95 -7.17 -23.52
CA ASP A 185 18.33 -7.69 -23.62
C ASP A 185 19.16 -7.33 -22.37
N LYS A 186 19.48 -8.35 -21.55
CA LYS A 186 20.31 -8.23 -20.34
C LYS A 186 21.69 -7.60 -20.57
N LYS A 187 22.19 -7.56 -21.80
CA LYS A 187 23.48 -6.95 -22.14
C LYS A 187 23.36 -5.46 -22.48
N HIS A 188 22.16 -4.98 -22.78
CA HIS A 188 21.90 -3.59 -23.10
C HIS A 188 21.56 -2.80 -21.83
N GLU A 189 21.98 -1.53 -21.75
CA GLU A 189 21.75 -0.72 -20.54
C GLU A 189 20.25 -0.57 -20.21
N LEU A 190 19.42 -0.42 -21.24
CA LEU A 190 17.97 -0.24 -21.14
C LEU A 190 17.30 -1.34 -20.30
N TYR A 191 17.78 -2.58 -20.38
CA TYR A 191 17.29 -3.66 -19.52
C TYR A 191 17.40 -3.30 -18.05
N SER A 192 18.60 -2.90 -17.59
CA SER A 192 18.81 -2.55 -16.17
C SER A 192 18.01 -1.32 -15.72
N LEU A 193 17.81 -0.35 -16.63
CA LEU A 193 17.01 0.84 -16.36
C LEU A 193 15.53 0.47 -16.15
N VAL A 194 14.96 -0.30 -17.08
CA VAL A 194 13.57 -0.76 -17.00
C VAL A 194 13.35 -1.70 -15.81
N GLU A 195 14.27 -2.63 -15.54
CA GLU A 195 14.18 -3.49 -14.34
C GLU A 195 14.20 -2.66 -13.05
N THR A 196 15.00 -1.60 -12.98
CA THR A 196 15.01 -0.73 -11.80
C THR A 196 13.66 -0.03 -11.63
N LEU A 197 13.15 0.59 -12.70
CA LEU A 197 11.90 1.37 -12.66
C LEU A 197 10.66 0.50 -12.42
N LEU A 198 10.62 -0.71 -12.99
CA LEU A 198 9.45 -1.61 -12.94
C LEU A 198 9.56 -2.74 -11.92
N LYS A 199 10.74 -3.07 -11.39
CA LYS A 199 10.89 -4.20 -10.44
C LYS A 199 11.71 -3.84 -9.20
N GLY A 200 12.20 -2.62 -9.13
CA GLY A 200 13.08 -2.15 -8.08
C GLY A 200 14.53 -2.60 -8.25
N PRO A 201 15.48 -1.91 -7.59
CA PRO A 201 16.89 -2.28 -7.63
C PRO A 201 17.14 -3.61 -6.92
N GLU A 202 18.05 -4.41 -7.48
CA GLU A 202 18.57 -5.62 -6.86
C GLU A 202 20.09 -5.51 -6.64
N ILE A 203 20.57 -6.04 -5.52
CA ILE A 203 22.00 -6.14 -5.22
C ILE A 203 22.41 -7.57 -4.94
N ALA A 204 23.60 -7.94 -5.38
CA ALA A 204 24.20 -9.24 -5.08
C ALA A 204 24.56 -9.33 -3.60
N LEU A 205 24.20 -10.45 -2.97
CA LEU A 205 24.65 -10.78 -1.63
C LEU A 205 26.16 -11.04 -1.61
N PRO A 206 26.84 -10.82 -0.47
CA PRO A 206 28.25 -11.17 -0.32
C PRO A 206 28.49 -12.65 -0.62
N LYS A 207 29.70 -12.97 -1.10
CA LYS A 207 30.08 -14.35 -1.42
C LYS A 207 29.84 -15.27 -0.21
N GLY A 208 29.12 -16.37 -0.44
CA GLY A 208 28.79 -17.36 0.59
C GLY A 208 27.40 -17.21 1.20
N TYR A 209 26.65 -16.17 0.83
CA TYR A 209 25.27 -15.96 1.26
C TYR A 209 24.28 -16.25 0.13
N SER A 210 23.16 -16.86 0.50
CA SER A 210 21.99 -17.10 -0.35
C SER A 210 20.76 -17.30 0.53
N PHE A 211 19.58 -17.21 -0.07
CA PHE A 211 18.32 -17.58 0.58
C PHE A 211 17.43 -18.29 -0.42
N LYS A 212 16.43 -19.05 0.06
CA LYS A 212 15.40 -19.63 -0.82
C LYS A 212 14.21 -18.70 -0.89
N ASP A 213 13.67 -18.47 -2.08
CA ASP A 213 12.40 -17.74 -2.24
C ASP A 213 11.17 -18.60 -1.88
N LYS A 214 9.96 -18.03 -2.01
CA LYS A 214 8.69 -18.73 -1.74
C LYS A 214 8.49 -19.99 -2.60
N THR A 215 9.19 -20.11 -3.73
CA THR A 215 9.15 -21.28 -4.63
C THR A 215 10.24 -22.31 -4.30
N GLY A 216 11.10 -22.03 -3.32
CA GLY A 216 12.24 -22.85 -2.95
C GLY A 216 13.49 -22.62 -3.82
N THR A 217 13.44 -21.65 -4.75
CA THR A 217 14.57 -21.32 -5.63
C THR A 217 15.64 -20.58 -4.84
N GLU A 218 16.89 -21.02 -4.96
CA GLU A 218 18.04 -20.34 -4.34
C GLU A 218 18.33 -19.01 -5.04
N ARG A 219 18.44 -17.94 -4.24
CA ARG A 219 18.67 -16.57 -4.67
C ARG A 219 19.97 -16.05 -4.07
N HIS A 220 20.75 -15.40 -4.91
CA HIS A 220 22.00 -14.71 -4.53
C HIS A 220 21.88 -13.18 -4.63
N HIS A 221 20.71 -12.67 -5.01
CA HIS A 221 20.41 -11.25 -5.10
C HIS A 221 19.21 -10.96 -4.20
N ILE A 222 19.24 -9.79 -3.56
CA ILE A 222 18.11 -9.26 -2.80
C ILE A 222 17.58 -8.02 -3.50
N ARG A 223 16.27 -7.85 -3.47
CA ARG A 223 15.65 -6.58 -3.81
C ARG A 223 15.89 -5.59 -2.68
N VAL A 224 16.10 -4.33 -3.05
CA VAL A 224 16.44 -3.25 -2.14
C VAL A 224 15.19 -2.44 -1.76
N ARG A 225 15.00 -2.24 -0.46
CA ARG A 225 14.08 -1.26 0.13
C ARG A 225 14.69 0.13 0.02
N TRP A 226 14.65 0.68 -1.20
CA TRP A 226 15.36 1.93 -1.54
C TRP A 226 14.87 3.16 -0.76
N TRP A 227 13.72 3.06 -0.09
CA TRP A 227 13.16 4.09 0.79
C TRP A 227 13.75 4.08 2.22
N ILE A 228 14.52 3.07 2.64
CA ILE A 228 15.14 3.05 3.97
C ILE A 228 16.47 3.81 3.93
N ILE A 229 16.44 5.12 4.19
CA ILE A 229 17.60 6.02 4.05
C ILE A 229 18.74 5.74 5.04
N ASN A 230 18.44 5.15 6.20
CA ASN A 230 19.43 4.83 7.24
C ASN A 230 19.91 3.37 7.18
N ALA A 231 19.60 2.65 6.10
CA ALA A 231 20.06 1.28 5.91
C ALA A 231 21.59 1.25 5.72
N ILE A 232 22.29 0.55 6.60
CA ILE A 232 23.75 0.45 6.57
C ILE A 232 24.24 -0.98 6.37
N THR A 233 23.36 -1.98 6.46
CA THR A 233 23.67 -3.40 6.22
C THR A 233 22.77 -4.06 5.18
N TYR A 234 23.20 -5.20 4.63
CA TYR A 234 22.38 -6.02 3.74
C TYR A 234 21.06 -6.45 4.39
N LYS A 235 21.06 -6.73 5.71
CA LYS A 235 19.84 -7.10 6.44
C LYS A 235 18.84 -5.95 6.52
N ASP A 236 19.31 -4.71 6.70
CA ASP A 236 18.45 -3.52 6.80
C ASP A 236 17.70 -3.22 5.50
N ILE A 237 18.39 -3.41 4.36
CA ILE A 237 17.90 -3.00 3.05
C ILE A 237 17.11 -4.10 2.31
N ALA A 238 17.15 -5.34 2.78
CA ALA A 238 16.57 -6.46 2.05
C ALA A 238 15.03 -6.46 2.07
N GLN A 239 14.42 -6.47 0.89
CA GLN A 239 13.02 -6.86 0.70
C GLN A 239 12.98 -8.37 0.40
N VAL A 240 12.78 -9.16 1.46
CA VAL A 240 12.63 -10.61 1.39
C VAL A 240 11.45 -11.05 2.27
N GLN A 241 10.94 -12.24 2.03
CA GLN A 241 9.92 -12.83 2.90
C GLN A 241 10.47 -13.08 4.31
N ALA A 242 9.60 -13.08 5.32
CA ALA A 242 9.98 -13.23 6.73
C ALA A 242 10.89 -14.44 7.00
N SER A 243 10.62 -15.59 6.36
CA SER A 243 11.42 -16.81 6.52
C SER A 243 12.85 -16.72 5.95
N ALA A 244 13.13 -15.73 5.11
CA ALA A 244 14.45 -15.53 4.51
C ALA A 244 15.31 -14.50 5.27
N VAL A 245 14.73 -13.68 6.14
CA VAL A 245 15.41 -12.57 6.83
C VAL A 245 16.65 -13.03 7.61
N GLU A 246 16.58 -14.18 8.28
CA GLU A 246 17.71 -14.72 9.05
C GLU A 246 18.88 -15.22 8.19
N ASN A 247 18.66 -15.43 6.89
CA ASN A 247 19.72 -15.80 5.94
C ASN A 247 20.42 -14.57 5.35
N ILE A 248 19.92 -13.35 5.63
CA ILE A 248 20.51 -12.12 5.12
C ILE A 248 21.54 -11.59 6.13
N PRO A 249 22.79 -11.33 5.71
CA PRO A 249 23.84 -10.91 6.62
C PRO A 249 23.67 -9.48 7.12
N SER A 250 23.98 -9.22 8.39
CA SER A 250 24.19 -7.87 8.93
C SER A 250 25.60 -7.33 8.59
N ILE A 251 26.04 -7.53 7.34
CA ILE A 251 27.32 -6.98 6.83
C ILE A 251 27.08 -5.58 6.28
N ALA A 252 28.02 -4.67 6.51
CA ALA A 252 27.96 -3.30 6.03
C ALA A 252 27.82 -3.23 4.49
N LEU A 253 26.95 -2.34 4.02
CA LEU A 253 26.78 -2.05 2.60
C LEU A 253 27.97 -1.26 2.07
N PRO A 254 28.48 -1.59 0.87
CA PRO A 254 29.31 -0.68 0.09
C PRO A 254 28.62 0.68 -0.08
N VAL A 255 29.39 1.78 -0.01
CA VAL A 255 28.87 3.16 -0.13
C VAL A 255 28.03 3.37 -1.39
N ALA A 256 28.37 2.68 -2.49
CA ALA A 256 27.65 2.75 -3.75
C ALA A 256 26.20 2.19 -3.69
N PHE A 257 25.86 1.41 -2.66
CA PHE A 257 24.54 0.82 -2.45
C PHE A 257 23.76 1.49 -1.32
N LEU A 258 24.27 2.60 -0.76
CA LEU A 258 23.50 3.38 0.20
C LEU A 258 22.34 4.10 -0.51
N ASN A 259 21.18 4.05 0.13
CA ASN A 259 19.98 4.69 -0.37
C ASN A 259 20.12 6.22 -0.36
N LYS A 260 19.52 6.86 -1.35
CA LYS A 260 19.45 8.32 -1.45
C LYS A 260 18.06 8.79 -1.05
N PRO A 261 17.94 9.86 -0.24
CA PRO A 261 16.64 10.41 0.10
C PRO A 261 15.97 11.01 -1.13
N GLN A 262 14.65 10.86 -1.22
CA GLN A 262 13.84 11.57 -2.20
C GLN A 262 13.60 13.01 -1.77
N THR A 263 13.55 13.93 -2.73
CA THR A 263 13.28 15.35 -2.46
C THR A 263 11.82 15.72 -2.74
N ILE A 264 11.19 15.01 -3.67
CA ILE A 264 9.78 15.14 -4.05
C ILE A 264 9.07 13.85 -3.64
N PRO A 265 7.84 13.90 -3.10
CA PRO A 265 7.04 12.71 -2.81
C PRO A 265 6.90 11.78 -4.02
N VAL A 266 7.07 10.48 -3.78
CA VAL A 266 6.98 9.43 -4.80
C VAL A 266 5.95 8.40 -4.35
N VAL A 267 5.00 8.08 -5.23
CA VAL A 267 4.09 6.95 -5.08
C VAL A 267 4.57 5.78 -5.95
N ILE A 268 4.55 4.58 -5.37
CA ILE A 268 4.94 3.32 -6.03
C ILE A 268 3.93 2.20 -5.81
N GLY A 269 3.98 1.17 -6.65
CA GLY A 269 3.36 -0.14 -6.44
C GLY A 269 4.39 -1.23 -6.12
N HIS A 270 4.13 -2.47 -6.52
CA HIS A 270 5.08 -3.59 -6.65
C HIS A 270 5.62 -4.33 -5.39
N TYR A 271 5.65 -3.71 -4.20
CA TYR A 271 6.35 -4.31 -3.04
C TYR A 271 5.51 -5.26 -2.17
N THR A 272 4.22 -5.41 -2.49
CA THR A 272 3.24 -6.32 -1.89
C THR A 272 3.30 -6.30 -0.36
N LEU A 273 2.89 -5.16 0.18
CA LEU A 273 2.85 -4.92 1.61
C LEU A 273 1.72 -5.73 2.26
N ASN A 274 1.96 -6.18 3.49
CA ASN A 274 0.98 -6.92 4.29
C ASN A 274 0.81 -6.32 5.69
N ASN A 275 1.38 -5.13 5.90
CA ASN A 275 1.19 -4.31 7.09
C ASN A 275 0.04 -3.33 6.86
N GLU A 276 -0.38 -2.66 7.93
CA GLU A 276 -1.37 -1.59 7.84
C GLU A 276 -0.95 -0.52 6.81
N PRO A 277 -1.90 0.02 6.04
CA PRO A 277 -1.62 1.10 5.12
C PRO A 277 -1.01 2.32 5.79
N GLY A 278 0.12 2.76 5.26
CA GLY A 278 0.86 3.91 5.74
C GLY A 278 2.05 4.18 4.82
N PRO A 279 2.51 5.44 4.75
CA PRO A 279 3.66 5.78 3.93
C PRO A 279 4.90 5.02 4.39
N LEU A 280 5.76 4.66 3.45
CA LEU A 280 7.01 3.95 3.72
C LEU A 280 8.05 4.86 4.40
N ASN A 281 8.00 6.16 4.13
CA ASN A 281 8.67 7.25 4.84
C ASN A 281 8.05 8.60 4.44
N ALA A 282 8.58 9.70 4.96
CA ALA A 282 8.16 11.10 4.68
C ALA A 282 8.02 11.51 3.19
N LYS A 283 8.57 10.74 2.25
CA LYS A 283 8.63 11.05 0.81
C LYS A 283 8.28 9.86 -0.10
N VAL A 284 7.95 8.69 0.45
CA VAL A 284 7.65 7.50 -0.35
C VAL A 284 6.42 6.82 0.21
N ALA A 285 5.42 6.60 -0.64
CA ALA A 285 4.22 5.84 -0.33
C ALA A 285 4.08 4.67 -1.32
N CYS A 286 3.69 3.50 -0.83
CA CYS A 286 3.44 2.33 -1.67
C CYS A 286 1.96 1.96 -1.56
N VAL A 287 1.28 1.80 -2.69
CA VAL A 287 -0.15 1.46 -2.76
C VAL A 287 -0.42 -0.03 -2.99
N ASP A 288 0.61 -0.85 -3.19
CA ASP A 288 0.46 -2.31 -3.31
C ASP A 288 0.37 -2.99 -1.94
N TYR A 289 -0.87 -3.27 -1.52
CA TYR A 289 -1.24 -4.02 -0.32
C TYR A 289 -1.80 -5.42 -0.65
N ASN A 290 -1.27 -6.05 -1.70
CA ASN A 290 -1.59 -7.43 -2.07
C ASN A 290 -3.06 -7.65 -2.48
N ALA A 291 -3.67 -6.66 -3.14
CA ALA A 291 -5.05 -6.73 -3.63
C ALA A 291 -5.33 -7.96 -4.51
N ALA A 292 -4.28 -8.47 -5.17
CA ALA A 292 -4.30 -9.70 -5.96
C ALA A 292 -4.80 -10.94 -5.18
N SER A 293 -4.57 -10.99 -3.87
CA SER A 293 -5.04 -12.05 -2.98
C SER A 293 -6.48 -11.80 -2.51
N GLU A 294 -7.19 -12.85 -2.08
CA GLU A 294 -8.57 -12.74 -1.59
C GLU A 294 -8.66 -11.75 -0.41
N ASP A 295 -7.80 -11.94 0.60
CA ASP A 295 -7.77 -11.16 1.85
C ASP A 295 -7.05 -9.79 1.75
N GLY A 296 -6.38 -9.50 0.62
CA GLY A 296 -5.62 -8.26 0.48
C GLY A 296 -6.49 -7.11 -0.01
N ASP A 297 -6.32 -5.92 0.55
CA ASP A 297 -7.13 -4.77 0.19
C ASP A 297 -6.58 -4.05 -1.05
N LEU A 298 -7.49 -3.54 -1.89
CA LEU A 298 -7.13 -2.55 -2.90
C LEU A 298 -7.14 -1.18 -2.24
N ILE A 299 -6.00 -0.51 -2.22
CA ILE A 299 -5.80 0.75 -1.50
C ILE A 299 -5.61 1.89 -2.48
N ALA A 300 -6.16 3.04 -2.10
CA ALA A 300 -5.90 4.32 -2.73
C ALA A 300 -5.27 5.31 -1.76
N TYR A 301 -4.40 6.17 -2.30
CA TYR A 301 -3.92 7.36 -1.62
C TYR A 301 -4.37 8.63 -2.33
N TYR A 302 -5.07 9.50 -1.61
CA TYR A 302 -5.38 10.85 -2.08
C TYR A 302 -4.23 11.80 -1.81
N TRP A 303 -3.85 12.61 -2.80
CA TRP A 303 -2.87 13.67 -2.71
C TRP A 303 -3.48 14.98 -3.22
N SER A 304 -3.31 16.07 -2.46
CA SER A 304 -3.64 17.43 -2.90
C SER A 304 -2.51 18.39 -2.57
N ARG A 305 -2.34 19.38 -3.44
CA ARG A 305 -1.34 20.43 -3.27
C ARG A 305 -1.70 21.48 -2.20
N TYR A 306 -2.94 21.49 -1.71
CA TYR A 306 -3.50 22.60 -0.92
C TYR A 306 -3.82 22.26 0.53
N ASP A 307 -3.87 20.99 0.86
CA ASP A 307 -4.16 20.58 2.22
C ASP A 307 -2.82 20.24 2.91
N GLU A 308 -2.59 20.82 4.09
CA GLU A 308 -1.41 20.60 4.93
C GLU A 308 -1.72 19.57 6.04
N ALA A 309 -2.98 19.14 6.18
CA ALA A 309 -3.45 18.22 7.21
C ALA A 309 -3.15 16.73 6.92
N PHE A 310 -2.53 16.45 5.78
CA PHE A 310 -2.05 15.10 5.50
C PHE A 310 -1.00 14.72 6.54
N THR A 311 -1.03 13.48 7.04
CA THR A 311 0.13 12.91 7.75
C THR A 311 1.40 13.19 6.91
N ALA A 312 2.57 13.28 7.54
CA ALA A 312 3.85 13.87 7.07
C ALA A 312 4.32 13.64 5.60
N CYS A 313 3.58 12.90 4.78
CA CYS A 313 3.81 12.51 3.41
C CYS A 313 2.79 13.04 2.38
N GLY A 314 1.67 13.69 2.75
CA GLY A 314 0.73 14.21 1.73
C GLY A 314 -0.25 13.18 1.16
N PHE A 315 -0.46 12.04 1.84
CA PHE A 315 -1.30 10.93 1.35
C PHE A 315 -2.34 10.51 2.41
N TYR A 316 -3.63 10.46 2.05
CA TYR A 316 -4.69 9.88 2.88
C TYR A 316 -5.08 8.49 2.36
N CYS A 317 -5.04 7.48 3.24
CA CYS A 317 -5.59 6.15 2.94
C CYS A 317 -7.12 6.25 2.92
N HIS A 318 -7.74 5.81 1.83
CA HIS A 318 -9.19 5.94 1.64
C HIS A 318 -10.09 5.14 2.61
N ARG A 319 -9.52 4.33 3.52
CA ARG A 319 -10.32 3.62 4.54
C ARG A 319 -10.99 4.57 5.56
N ASP A 320 -10.66 5.86 5.57
CA ASP A 320 -11.09 6.83 6.59
C ASP A 320 -12.07 7.93 6.10
N LEU A 321 -12.64 7.85 4.89
CA LEU A 321 -13.62 8.85 4.43
C LEU A 321 -15.07 8.53 4.87
N ASP A 322 -15.38 8.85 6.13
CA ASP A 322 -16.69 9.41 6.48
C ASP A 322 -16.62 10.93 6.28
N LEU A 323 -16.79 11.39 5.03
CA LEU A 323 -16.80 12.82 4.67
C LEU A 323 -18.09 13.56 5.05
N HIS A 324 -18.95 12.95 5.85
CA HIS A 324 -20.16 13.57 6.33
C HIS A 324 -20.39 13.31 7.81
N GLU A 325 -19.57 13.88 8.69
CA GLU A 325 -20.07 14.18 10.03
C GLU A 325 -19.59 15.54 10.52
N LYS A 326 -20.56 16.44 10.69
CA LYS A 326 -20.47 17.52 11.66
C LYS A 326 -19.96 16.92 12.96
N SER A 327 -18.73 17.20 13.35
CA SER A 327 -18.23 17.15 14.74
C SER A 327 -19.03 16.21 15.66
N SER A 328 -18.87 14.90 15.45
CA SER A 328 -19.39 13.83 16.32
C SER A 328 -18.94 13.97 17.78
N TYR A 329 -17.94 14.82 18.03
CA TYR A 329 -17.32 15.11 19.32
C TYR A 329 -18.27 15.60 20.42
N GLU A 330 -19.32 16.38 20.13
CA GLU A 330 -20.24 16.88 21.17
C GLU A 330 -21.43 15.93 21.43
N LEU A 331 -21.78 15.06 20.47
CA LEU A 331 -22.87 14.09 20.60
C LEU A 331 -22.43 12.77 21.26
N MET A 332 -21.14 12.44 21.19
CA MET A 332 -20.59 11.14 21.61
C MET A 332 -20.37 10.98 23.13
N LYS A 333 -20.11 12.05 23.89
CA LYS A 333 -19.71 11.95 25.30
C LYS A 333 -20.78 11.28 26.18
N ASP A 334 -22.04 11.68 26.03
CA ASP A 334 -23.17 11.17 26.82
C ASP A 334 -23.55 9.73 26.45
N ASP A 335 -23.13 9.22 25.29
CA ASP A 335 -23.40 7.85 24.86
C ASP A 335 -22.26 6.90 25.23
N TYR A 336 -21.01 7.36 25.30
CA TYR A 336 -19.89 6.53 25.75
C TYR A 336 -19.92 6.20 27.25
N GLU A 337 -20.25 7.16 28.12
CA GLU A 337 -20.41 6.90 29.55
C GLU A 337 -21.50 5.84 29.78
N LYS A 338 -22.61 5.91 29.04
CA LYS A 338 -23.68 4.89 29.08
C LYS A 338 -23.25 3.54 28.52
N VAL A 339 -22.40 3.51 27.49
CA VAL A 339 -21.85 2.26 26.91
C VAL A 339 -20.94 1.58 27.92
N ILE A 340 -20.02 2.30 28.55
CA ILE A 340 -19.13 1.78 29.60
C ILE A 340 -19.96 1.33 30.82
N GLU A 341 -20.93 2.13 31.26
CA GLU A 341 -21.88 1.75 32.31
C GLU A 341 -22.70 0.51 31.95
N SER A 342 -23.03 0.30 30.67
CA SER A 342 -23.75 -0.90 30.22
C SER A 342 -22.92 -2.19 30.32
N PHE A 343 -21.59 -2.07 30.27
CA PHE A 343 -20.66 -3.16 30.53
C PHE A 343 -20.38 -3.33 32.02
N ASN A 344 -20.55 -2.27 32.80
CA ASN A 344 -20.36 -2.30 34.25
C ASN A 344 -21.61 -2.86 34.96
N HIS A 345 -21.58 -4.14 35.31
CA HIS A 345 -22.70 -4.81 35.98
C HIS A 345 -22.83 -4.49 37.48
N GLY A 346 -22.14 -3.47 38.00
CA GLY A 346 -22.27 -2.99 39.38
C GLY A 346 -21.79 -3.99 40.46
N GLY A 347 -20.90 -4.92 40.08
CA GLY A 347 -20.30 -5.94 40.96
C GLY A 347 -18.76 -5.90 40.94
N GLU A 348 -18.12 -6.79 41.70
CA GLU A 348 -16.67 -7.01 41.60
C GLU A 348 -16.29 -7.51 40.20
N TYR A 349 -15.14 -7.06 39.69
CA TYR A 349 -14.62 -7.48 38.39
C TYR A 349 -14.47 -9.00 38.32
N SER A 350 -14.79 -9.57 37.17
CA SER A 350 -14.54 -10.98 36.92
C SER A 350 -13.04 -11.27 36.86
N ALA A 351 -12.64 -12.49 37.19
CA ALA A 351 -11.24 -12.94 37.06
C ALA A 351 -10.69 -12.80 35.63
N LEU A 352 -11.58 -12.75 34.62
CA LEU A 352 -11.23 -12.49 33.24
C LEU A 352 -10.83 -11.03 33.02
N GLU A 353 -11.66 -10.10 33.51
CA GLU A 353 -11.41 -8.65 33.42
C GLU A 353 -10.15 -8.27 34.19
N GLU A 354 -9.94 -8.82 35.40
CA GLU A 354 -8.72 -8.57 36.18
C GLU A 354 -7.45 -9.06 35.45
N SER A 355 -7.51 -10.27 34.88
CA SER A 355 -6.39 -10.85 34.12
C SER A 355 -6.11 -10.09 32.81
N PHE A 356 -7.16 -9.57 32.16
CA PHE A 356 -7.03 -8.78 30.95
C PHE A 356 -6.51 -7.36 31.25
N ALA A 357 -6.97 -6.74 32.34
CA ALA A 357 -6.53 -5.41 32.78
C ALA A 357 -5.03 -5.34 33.01
N VAL A 358 -4.42 -6.38 33.59
CA VAL A 358 -2.95 -6.46 33.74
C VAL A 358 -2.24 -6.44 32.38
N LYS A 359 -2.83 -7.04 31.35
CA LYS A 359 -2.24 -7.02 29.99
C LYS A 359 -2.47 -5.67 29.30
N VAL A 360 -3.65 -5.08 29.49
CA VAL A 360 -3.97 -3.73 29.01
C VAL A 360 -2.98 -2.72 29.61
N ASP A 361 -2.76 -2.73 30.92
CA ASP A 361 -1.78 -1.86 31.59
C ASP A 361 -0.38 -1.95 30.95
N ASN A 362 0.09 -3.18 30.68
CA ASN A 362 1.37 -3.38 30.01
C ASN A 362 1.38 -2.82 28.57
N ILE A 363 0.29 -2.95 27.82
CA ILE A 363 0.19 -2.38 26.47
C ILE A 363 0.17 -0.85 26.53
N LEU A 364 -0.59 -0.26 27.46
CA LEU A 364 -0.66 1.19 27.62
C LEU A 364 0.71 1.77 27.99
N LEU A 365 1.44 1.11 28.89
CA LEU A 365 2.78 1.52 29.30
C LEU A 365 3.81 1.49 28.17
N GLN A 366 3.74 0.49 27.28
CA GLN A 366 4.78 0.25 26.27
C GLN A 366 4.45 0.86 24.91
N GLU A 367 3.17 0.93 24.55
CA GLU A 367 2.73 1.22 23.18
C GLU A 367 1.85 2.47 23.07
N TRP A 368 1.09 2.81 24.12
CA TRP A 368 0.30 4.03 24.13
C TRP A 368 1.17 5.22 24.53
N ASP A 369 1.90 5.09 25.65
CA ASP A 369 2.88 6.07 26.15
C ASP A 369 2.49 7.53 25.90
N PRO A 370 1.27 7.97 26.29
CA PRO A 370 0.68 9.20 25.79
C PRO A 370 1.57 10.44 26.06
N ILE A 371 2.37 10.40 27.13
CA ILE A 371 3.31 11.45 27.57
C ILE A 371 4.77 11.27 27.08
N GLY A 372 5.09 10.23 26.30
CA GLY A 372 6.37 10.09 25.60
C GLY A 372 7.57 9.68 26.45
N VAL A 373 7.35 8.96 27.55
CA VAL A 373 8.38 8.55 28.52
C VAL A 373 8.85 7.10 28.34
N ASN A 374 8.20 6.33 27.46
CA ASN A 374 8.49 4.95 27.05
C ASN A 374 8.84 4.01 28.22
N GLY A 375 7.82 3.34 28.79
CA GLY A 375 8.06 2.21 29.69
C GLY A 375 8.56 2.56 31.09
N VAL A 376 8.52 3.84 31.49
CA VAL A 376 8.87 4.31 32.85
C VAL A 376 7.69 4.02 33.79
N GLU A 377 7.92 3.11 34.74
CA GLU A 377 6.87 2.58 35.64
C GLU A 377 6.26 3.66 36.54
N GLU A 378 7.05 4.67 36.92
CA GLU A 378 6.63 5.83 37.71
C GLU A 378 5.61 6.73 37.00
N CYS A 379 5.39 6.54 35.70
CA CYS A 379 4.44 7.31 34.90
C CYS A 379 3.08 6.61 34.71
N ARG A 380 2.87 5.44 35.32
CA ARG A 380 1.59 4.72 35.28
C ARG A 380 0.43 5.51 35.88
N ASP A 381 0.70 6.35 36.88
CA ASP A 381 -0.34 7.14 37.59
C ASP A 381 -1.12 8.07 36.64
N GLU A 382 -0.49 8.52 35.53
CA GLU A 382 -1.06 9.46 34.57
C GLU A 382 -2.19 8.87 33.71
N TYR A 383 -2.29 7.54 33.61
CA TYR A 383 -3.34 6.88 32.86
C TYR A 383 -3.97 5.69 33.60
N TYR A 384 -3.58 5.47 34.86
CA TYR A 384 -4.10 4.37 35.69
C TYR A 384 -5.64 4.39 35.78
N PHE A 385 -6.23 5.58 35.81
CA PHE A 385 -7.69 5.77 35.85
C PHE A 385 -8.41 5.18 34.63
N ALA A 386 -7.74 5.07 33.48
CA ALA A 386 -8.33 4.64 32.22
C ALA A 386 -8.23 3.14 31.96
N ILE A 387 -7.39 2.41 32.71
CA ILE A 387 -7.09 0.99 32.46
C ILE A 387 -8.38 0.15 32.43
N TYR A 388 -9.31 0.41 33.35
CA TYR A 388 -10.54 -0.37 33.46
C TYR A 388 -11.53 -0.10 32.33
N ASP A 389 -11.71 1.16 31.95
CA ASP A 389 -12.61 1.52 30.84
C ASP A 389 -12.10 0.94 29.52
N ILE A 390 -10.78 1.05 29.29
CA ILE A 390 -10.09 0.44 28.15
C ILE A 390 -10.19 -1.10 28.19
N THR A 391 -10.15 -1.71 29.37
CA THR A 391 -10.34 -3.16 29.56
C THR A 391 -11.74 -3.58 29.15
N LEU A 392 -12.78 -2.88 29.61
CA LEU A 392 -14.17 -3.19 29.28
C LEU A 392 -14.46 -2.98 27.79
N LEU A 393 -13.97 -1.88 27.22
CA LEU A 393 -14.04 -1.62 25.78
C LEU A 393 -13.28 -2.67 24.97
N GLY A 394 -12.12 -3.09 25.43
CA GLY A 394 -11.34 -4.16 24.81
C GLY A 394 -12.10 -5.50 24.81
N ILE A 395 -12.74 -5.88 25.91
CA ILE A 395 -13.43 -7.18 26.01
C ILE A 395 -14.81 -7.15 25.34
N TYR A 396 -15.60 -6.10 25.51
CA TYR A 396 -17.02 -6.08 25.13
C TYR A 396 -17.35 -5.10 23.99
N GLY A 397 -16.53 -4.07 23.80
CA GLY A 397 -16.71 -3.04 22.78
C GLY A 397 -16.14 -3.39 21.41
N SER A 398 -16.49 -2.56 20.42
CA SER A 398 -15.89 -2.59 19.09
C SER A 398 -14.52 -1.89 19.08
N ILE A 399 -13.71 -2.20 18.08
CA ILE A 399 -12.41 -1.54 17.89
C ILE A 399 -12.55 -0.03 17.71
N GLU A 400 -13.61 0.43 17.04
CA GLU A 400 -13.89 1.86 16.87
C GLU A 400 -14.21 2.55 18.19
N GLN A 401 -14.96 1.90 19.08
CA GLN A 401 -15.24 2.43 20.42
C GLN A 401 -13.95 2.56 21.24
N LEU A 402 -13.09 1.55 21.15
CA LEU A 402 -11.81 1.54 21.86
C LEU A 402 -10.82 2.60 21.32
N LYS A 403 -10.69 2.71 20.00
CA LYS A 403 -9.86 3.72 19.32
C LYS A 403 -10.31 5.13 19.70
N SER A 404 -11.60 5.40 19.56
CA SER A 404 -12.18 6.72 19.86
C SER A 404 -11.99 7.11 21.33
N HIS A 405 -12.11 6.15 22.25
CA HIS A 405 -11.90 6.39 23.67
C HIS A 405 -10.43 6.70 24.01
N LEU A 406 -9.48 5.97 23.41
CA LEU A 406 -8.04 6.25 23.59
C LEU A 406 -7.65 7.63 23.06
N GLU A 407 -8.13 8.01 21.86
CA GLU A 407 -7.94 9.35 21.30
C GLU A 407 -8.50 10.43 22.22
N PHE A 408 -9.70 10.22 22.75
CA PHE A 408 -10.34 11.15 23.67
C PHE A 408 -9.54 11.35 24.96
N LEU A 409 -9.07 10.26 25.58
CA LEU A 409 -8.25 10.34 26.78
C LEU A 409 -6.96 11.10 26.52
N GLU A 410 -6.31 10.83 25.39
CA GLU A 410 -5.04 11.45 25.04
C GLU A 410 -5.16 12.95 24.77
N VAL A 411 -6.19 13.38 24.04
CA VAL A 411 -6.41 14.79 23.69
C VAL A 411 -7.00 15.59 24.86
N HIS A 412 -7.97 15.04 25.59
CA HIS A 412 -8.79 15.84 26.51
C HIS A 412 -8.51 15.62 27.99
N TYR A 413 -7.99 14.45 28.37
CA TYR A 413 -7.62 14.17 29.76
C TYR A 413 -6.13 14.36 29.99
N ILE A 414 -5.31 13.80 29.10
CA ILE A 414 -3.86 13.87 29.18
C ILE A 414 -3.32 15.17 28.56
N LEU A 415 -4.12 15.83 27.71
CA LEU A 415 -3.78 17.10 27.05
C LEU A 415 -2.50 16.99 26.22
N SER A 416 -2.36 15.88 25.49
CA SER A 416 -1.24 15.66 24.57
C SER A 416 -1.36 16.57 23.35
N ASP A 417 -0.31 17.36 23.08
CA ASP A 417 -0.19 18.20 21.86
C ASP A 417 0.49 17.44 20.69
N ARG A 418 0.50 16.11 20.73
CA ARG A 418 1.18 15.30 19.70
C ARG A 418 0.36 15.18 18.43
N GLU A 419 1.04 15.27 17.28
CA GLU A 419 0.41 15.19 15.96
C GLU A 419 0.02 13.74 15.57
N ASP A 420 0.60 12.73 16.23
CA ASP A 420 0.41 11.30 15.91
C ASP A 420 -0.65 10.59 16.77
N VAL A 421 -1.47 11.33 17.53
CA VAL A 421 -2.47 10.78 18.48
C VAL A 421 -3.37 9.72 17.82
N ARG A 422 -3.95 10.01 16.65
CA ARG A 422 -4.88 9.09 15.97
C ARG A 422 -4.23 7.78 15.54
N GLU A 423 -3.03 7.86 14.96
CA GLU A 423 -2.27 6.69 14.51
C GLU A 423 -1.88 5.81 15.70
N ARG A 424 -1.40 6.45 16.77
CA ARG A 424 -0.98 5.78 17.99
C ARG A 424 -2.13 5.12 18.73
N CYS A 425 -3.24 5.83 18.94
CA CYS A 425 -4.43 5.27 19.57
C CYS A 425 -5.06 4.16 18.74
N GLY A 426 -5.08 4.29 17.41
CA GLY A 426 -5.51 3.21 16.51
C GLY A 426 -4.66 1.95 16.65
N ARG A 427 -3.33 2.10 16.70
CA ARG A 427 -2.40 0.98 16.92
C ARG A 427 -2.64 0.29 18.26
N VAL A 428 -2.81 1.06 19.34
CA VAL A 428 -3.08 0.54 20.69
C VAL A 428 -4.43 -0.17 20.75
N ALA A 429 -5.47 0.41 20.15
CA ALA A 429 -6.79 -0.21 20.05
C ALA A 429 -6.74 -1.55 19.32
N HIS A 430 -5.98 -1.63 18.23
CA HIS A 430 -5.81 -2.88 17.49
C HIS A 430 -5.07 -3.96 18.31
N LEU A 431 -4.00 -3.59 19.03
CA LEU A 431 -3.26 -4.51 19.90
C LEU A 431 -4.16 -5.10 21.00
N ILE A 432 -4.94 -4.24 21.65
CA ILE A 432 -5.88 -4.64 22.70
C ILE A 432 -7.02 -5.49 22.10
N ASN A 433 -7.60 -5.10 20.97
CA ASN A 433 -8.68 -5.86 20.32
C ASN A 433 -8.22 -7.25 19.86
N LYS A 434 -7.03 -7.36 19.25
CA LYS A 434 -6.45 -8.66 18.85
C LYS A 434 -6.21 -9.59 20.05
N MET A 435 -5.77 -9.02 21.18
CA MET A 435 -5.62 -9.75 22.44
C MET A 435 -6.99 -10.15 23.03
N ALA A 436 -7.99 -9.28 22.88
CA ALA A 436 -9.36 -9.56 23.30
C ALA A 436 -10.00 -10.67 22.47
N GLU A 437 -9.77 -10.72 21.16
CA GLU A 437 -10.26 -11.80 20.28
C GLU A 437 -9.78 -13.18 20.72
N GLN A 438 -8.48 -13.30 21.04
CA GLN A 438 -7.92 -14.53 21.63
C GLN A 438 -8.58 -14.88 22.98
N THR A 439 -9.00 -13.87 23.73
CA THR A 439 -9.68 -14.02 25.02
C THR A 439 -11.14 -14.44 24.81
N ARG A 440 -11.87 -13.83 23.86
CA ARG A 440 -13.27 -14.09 23.48
C ARG A 440 -13.46 -15.49 22.88
N SER A 441 -12.54 -15.93 22.02
CA SER A 441 -12.57 -17.28 21.44
C SER A 441 -12.49 -18.40 22.49
N ASN A 442 -11.93 -18.12 23.67
CA ASN A 442 -11.82 -19.07 24.77
C ASN A 442 -13.02 -19.04 25.73
N THR A 443 -13.93 -18.05 25.62
CA THR A 443 -14.98 -17.76 26.63
C THR A 443 -16.39 -17.53 26.05
N ASN A 444 -16.61 -17.61 24.73
CA ASN A 444 -17.92 -17.41 24.07
C ASN A 444 -18.58 -16.05 24.39
N ILE A 445 -17.80 -14.97 24.41
CA ILE A 445 -18.29 -13.61 24.65
C ILE A 445 -18.63 -12.93 23.31
N ASN A 446 -19.80 -12.30 23.21
CA ASN A 446 -20.26 -11.57 22.01
C ASN A 446 -19.93 -10.06 22.11
N VAL A 447 -19.55 -9.46 20.98
CA VAL A 447 -19.29 -8.01 20.85
C VAL A 447 -20.59 -7.24 20.71
N ILE A 448 -20.69 -6.08 21.37
CA ILE A 448 -21.85 -5.18 21.24
C ILE A 448 -21.52 -4.10 20.20
N PRO A 449 -22.20 -4.09 19.03
CA PRO A 449 -21.96 -3.08 18.01
C PRO A 449 -22.53 -1.72 18.42
N MET A 450 -21.90 -0.63 17.93
CA MET A 450 -22.47 0.71 18.02
C MET A 450 -23.85 0.74 17.35
N ARG A 451 -24.87 1.18 18.09
CA ARG A 451 -26.16 1.56 17.51
C ARG A 451 -26.15 3.05 17.27
N TYR A 452 -25.98 3.47 16.02
CA TYR A 452 -26.28 4.83 15.63
C TYR A 452 -27.80 5.02 15.74
N GLY A 453 -28.24 5.89 16.66
CA GLY A 453 -29.63 6.34 16.72
C GLY A 453 -29.93 7.20 15.48
N CYS A 454 -31.10 6.96 14.86
CA CYS A 454 -31.57 7.66 13.66
C CYS A 454 -31.52 9.19 13.73
#